data_AF-A0A370ICI0-F1
#
_entry.id   AF-A0A370ICI0-F1
#
_cell.length_a   1.000
_cell.length_b   1.000
_cell.length_c   1.000
_cell.angle_alpha   90.00
_cell.angle_beta   90.00
_cell.angle_gamma   90.00
#
_symmetry.space_group_name_H-M   'P 1'
#
loop_
_entity.id
_entity.type
_entity.pdbx_description
1 polymer ?
#
loop_
_entity_poly.entity_id
_entity_poly.type
_entity_poly.pdbx_seq_one_letter_code
_entity_poly.pdbx_strand_id
1 'polypeptide(L)'
;MSERLQVPLGIDVSVDIEELQLKGDGRPFRARARWTNPTTGKRGSKSVSFKTRERAEEWTEQITRLADRGIDPVRANLSLGEYAELVPLDSENSNLEIALKGLEEKTLDPYLSGWRLRVLPELGTYPS
;
A
#
# COMPACT_ATOMS: atom_id res chain seq x y z
N MET A 1 19.57 24.32 7.13
CA MET A 1 19.41 22.92 7.58
C MET A 1 19.40 22.07 6.32
N SER A 2 20.33 21.13 6.15
CA SER A 2 20.39 20.30 4.95
C SER A 2 19.28 19.26 5.01
N GLU A 3 18.33 19.38 4.09
CA GLU A 3 17.29 18.38 3.83
C GLU A 3 18.00 17.09 3.40
N ARG A 4 17.97 16.06 4.27
CA ARG A 4 18.46 14.73 3.91
C ARG A 4 17.45 14.17 2.91
N LEU A 5 17.77 14.28 1.63
CA LEU A 5 17.11 13.52 0.57
C LEU A 5 17.20 12.04 0.97
N GLN A 6 16.12 11.47 1.50
CA GLN A 6 15.98 10.03 1.65
C GLN A 6 15.88 9.48 0.24
N VAL A 7 17.03 9.11 -0.32
CA VAL A 7 17.09 8.27 -1.51
C VAL A 7 16.28 7.02 -1.18
N PRO A 8 15.30 6.61 -2.00
CA PRO A 8 14.53 5.40 -1.75
C PRO A 8 15.51 4.22 -1.70
N LEU A 9 15.84 3.81 -0.49
CA LEU A 9 16.60 2.59 -0.25
C LEU A 9 15.63 1.45 -0.47
N GLY A 10 15.99 0.54 -1.38
CA GLY A 10 15.26 -0.72 -1.55
C GLY A 10 15.07 -1.37 -0.18
N ILE A 11 13.83 -1.75 0.12
CA ILE A 11 13.48 -2.40 1.37
C ILE A 11 13.74 -3.88 1.16
N ASP A 12 14.63 -4.47 1.95
CA ASP A 12 14.84 -5.92 1.92
C ASP A 12 13.61 -6.63 2.51
N VAL A 13 12.94 -7.43 1.69
CA VAL A 13 11.71 -8.15 2.04
C VAL A 13 11.96 -9.65 1.93
N SER A 14 11.71 -10.35 3.03
CA SER A 14 11.64 -11.81 3.03
C SER A 14 10.19 -12.26 2.79
N VAL A 15 9.97 -13.09 1.78
CA VAL A 15 8.66 -13.65 1.43
C VAL A 15 8.59 -15.17 1.66
N ASP A 16 7.44 -15.65 2.11
CA ASP A 16 7.12 -17.06 2.31
C ASP A 16 5.69 -17.37 1.85
N ILE A 17 5.49 -18.54 1.24
CA ILE A 17 4.16 -19.06 0.88
C ILE A 17 3.95 -20.36 1.66
N GLU A 18 2.99 -20.36 2.58
CA GLU A 18 2.58 -21.52 3.37
C GLU A 18 1.33 -22.15 2.73
N GLU A 19 1.34 -23.47 2.53
CA GLU A 19 0.15 -24.24 2.15
C GLU A 19 -0.56 -24.75 3.41
N LEU A 20 -1.72 -24.18 3.69
CA LEU A 20 -2.56 -24.47 4.84
C LEU A 20 -3.44 -25.70 4.56
N GLN A 21 -3.35 -26.70 5.43
CA GLN A 21 -4.31 -27.81 5.50
C GLN A 21 -5.70 -27.21 5.77
N LEU A 22 -6.62 -27.37 4.80
CA LEU A 22 -7.93 -26.72 4.78
C LEU A 22 -8.73 -26.93 6.08
N LYS A 23 -8.92 -25.84 6.83
CA LYS A 23 -9.95 -25.67 7.87
C LYS A 23 -10.55 -24.25 7.74
N GLY A 24 -11.33 -23.99 6.69
CA GLY A 24 -12.00 -22.69 6.48
C GLY A 24 -12.16 -22.28 5.00
N ASP A 25 -12.33 -20.97 4.77
CA ASP A 25 -12.74 -20.16 3.57
C ASP A 25 -12.27 -20.54 2.14
N GLY A 26 -11.66 -21.72 1.93
CA GLY A 26 -11.27 -22.21 0.61
C GLY A 26 -10.04 -21.51 0.03
N ARG A 27 -9.18 -20.93 0.89
CA ARG A 27 -7.93 -20.23 0.50
C ARG A 27 -6.71 -20.91 1.14
N PRO A 28 -6.20 -22.01 0.54
CA PRO A 28 -5.14 -22.81 1.16
C PRO A 28 -3.75 -22.15 1.08
N PHE A 29 -3.54 -21.13 0.24
CA PHE A 29 -2.20 -20.55 0.07
C PHE A 29 -2.08 -19.24 0.84
N ARG A 30 -1.29 -19.21 1.91
CA ARG A 30 -1.01 -17.98 2.66
C ARG A 30 0.36 -17.45 2.26
N ALA A 31 0.38 -16.33 1.55
CA ALA A 31 1.60 -15.58 1.32
C ALA A 31 1.86 -14.63 2.47
N ARG A 32 3.12 -14.46 2.86
CA ARG A 32 3.55 -13.52 3.87
C ARG A 32 4.84 -12.83 3.43
N ALA A 33 4.93 -11.54 3.76
CA ALA A 33 6.09 -10.70 3.55
C ALA A 33 6.50 -10.11 4.91
N ARG A 34 7.80 -10.13 5.20
CA ARG A 34 8.40 -9.53 6.41
C ARG A 34 9.54 -8.61 5.99
N TRP A 35 9.63 -7.45 6.61
CA TRP A 35 10.69 -6.47 6.33
C TRP A 35 11.02 -5.63 7.55
N THR A 36 12.10 -4.87 7.46
CA THR A 36 12.42 -3.82 8.44
C THR A 36 12.19 -2.47 7.77
N ASN A 37 11.31 -1.65 8.33
CA ASN A 37 11.05 -0.32 7.81
C ASN A 37 12.31 0.55 8.03
N PRO A 38 12.96 1.07 6.97
CA PRO A 38 14.26 1.75 7.10
C PRO A 38 14.15 3.10 7.82
N THR A 39 12.97 3.71 7.82
CA THR A 39 12.73 5.01 8.46
C THR A 39 12.50 4.88 9.97
N THR A 40 11.77 3.85 10.40
CA THR A 40 11.38 3.65 11.81
C THR A 40 12.20 2.58 12.52
N GLY A 41 12.95 1.75 11.79
CA GLY A 41 13.66 0.59 12.31
C GLY A 41 12.76 -0.55 12.80
N LYS A 42 11.43 -0.42 12.66
CA LYS A 42 10.47 -1.41 13.15
C LYS A 42 10.32 -2.56 12.14
N ARG A 43 10.12 -3.77 12.66
CA ARG A 43 9.78 -4.94 11.84
C ARG A 43 8.31 -4.86 11.41
N GLY A 44 8.08 -4.93 10.10
CA GLY A 44 6.76 -5.03 9.48
C GLY A 44 6.48 -6.44 8.98
N SER A 45 5.20 -6.81 8.96
CA SER A 45 4.77 -8.04 8.30
C SER A 45 3.38 -7.88 7.70
N LYS A 46 3.16 -8.43 6.50
CA LYS A 46 1.86 -8.48 5.84
C LYS A 46 1.61 -9.91 5.38
N SER A 47 0.40 -10.43 5.58
CA SER A 47 0.04 -11.77 5.10
C SER A 47 -1.33 -11.77 4.45
N VAL A 48 -1.46 -12.45 3.32
CA VAL A 48 -2.70 -12.55 2.53
C VAL A 48 -2.92 -14.00 2.12
N SER A 49 -4.17 -14.47 2.22
CA SER A 49 -4.56 -15.81 1.82
C SER A 49 -5.26 -15.83 0.47
N PHE A 50 -4.87 -16.76 -0.40
CA PHE A 50 -5.30 -16.94 -1.78
C PHE A 50 -5.87 -18.34 -2.02
N LYS A 51 -6.75 -18.43 -3.04
CA LYS A 51 -7.35 -19.69 -3.50
C LYS A 51 -6.39 -20.57 -4.28
N THR A 52 -5.44 -19.97 -5.00
CA THR A 52 -4.48 -20.66 -5.85
C THR A 52 -3.05 -20.23 -5.53
N ARG A 53 -2.08 -21.09 -5.83
CA ARG A 53 -0.66 -20.84 -5.58
C ARG A 53 -0.15 -19.71 -6.47
N GLU A 54 -0.59 -19.67 -7.72
CA GLU A 54 -0.19 -18.67 -8.71
C GLU A 54 -0.53 -17.26 -8.23
N ARG A 55 -1.71 -17.07 -7.61
CA ARG A 55 -2.09 -15.78 -7.03
C ARG A 55 -1.23 -15.38 -5.84
N ALA A 56 -0.75 -16.35 -5.06
CA ALA A 56 0.18 -16.10 -3.97
C ALA A 56 1.56 -15.70 -4.50
N GLU A 57 2.03 -16.36 -5.57
CA GLU A 57 3.30 -16.05 -6.25
C GLU A 57 3.27 -14.65 -6.88
N GLU A 58 2.22 -14.32 -7.65
CA GLU A 58 2.00 -12.98 -8.23
C GLU A 58 2.08 -11.88 -7.15
N TRP A 59 1.45 -12.12 -5.99
CA TRP A 59 1.48 -11.19 -4.86
C TRP A 59 2.89 -11.02 -4.29
N THR A 60 3.65 -12.12 -4.12
CA THR A 60 5.04 -12.05 -3.61
C THR A 60 5.98 -11.33 -4.58
N GLU A 61 5.83 -11.56 -5.89
CA GLU A 61 6.60 -10.86 -6.93
C GLU A 61 6.29 -9.37 -6.95
N GLN A 62 5.01 -9.00 -6.85
CA GLN A 62 4.58 -7.61 -6.79
C GLN A 62 5.14 -6.90 -5.56
N ILE A 63 5.04 -7.52 -4.37
CA ILE A 63 5.57 -6.96 -3.12
C ILE A 63 7.09 -6.76 -3.21
N THR A 64 7.82 -7.75 -3.72
CA THR A 64 9.28 -7.68 -3.88
C THR A 64 9.68 -6.54 -4.83
N ARG A 65 9.01 -6.44 -5.99
CA ARG A 65 9.25 -5.38 -6.97
C ARG A 65 8.96 -3.97 -6.43
N LEU A 66 7.95 -3.83 -5.59
CA LEU A 66 7.61 -2.54 -4.96
C LEU A 66 8.63 -2.19 -3.88
N ALA A 67 9.08 -3.18 -3.11
CA ALA A 67 10.11 -2.99 -2.10
C ALA A 67 11.47 -2.61 -2.71
N ASP A 68 11.86 -3.19 -3.85
CA ASP A 68 13.06 -2.80 -4.61
C ASP A 68 13.04 -1.33 -5.03
N ARG A 69 11.84 -0.77 -5.26
CA ARG A 69 11.63 0.64 -5.59
C ARG A 69 11.60 1.56 -4.35
N GLY A 70 11.83 1.01 -3.16
CA GLY A 70 11.75 1.71 -1.89
C GLY A 70 10.32 2.06 -1.47
N ILE A 71 9.30 1.43 -2.08
CA ILE A 71 7.90 1.60 -1.69
C ILE A 71 7.64 0.67 -0.51
N ASP A 72 7.13 1.23 0.59
CA ASP A 72 6.78 0.42 1.78
C ASP A 72 5.79 -0.70 1.39
N PRO A 73 6.11 -1.99 1.65
CA PRO A 73 5.25 -3.13 1.35
C PRO A 73 3.84 -3.07 1.95
N VAL A 74 3.61 -2.25 3.00
CA VAL A 74 2.24 -1.96 3.48
C VAL A 74 1.45 -1.18 2.45
N ARG A 75 2.08 -0.20 1.78
CA ARG A 75 1.48 0.67 0.76
C ARG A 75 1.22 -0.05 -0.56
N ALA A 76 2.02 -1.07 -0.86
CA ALA A 76 1.99 -1.88 -2.09
C ALA A 76 0.68 -2.64 -2.42
N ASN A 77 -0.32 -2.60 -1.55
CA ASN A 77 -1.61 -3.26 -1.75
C ASN A 77 -2.76 -2.44 -1.19
N LEU A 78 -2.56 -1.13 -1.05
CA LEU A 78 -3.66 -0.24 -0.71
C LEU A 78 -4.51 -0.09 -1.96
N SER A 79 -5.81 -0.24 -1.79
CA SER A 79 -6.75 0.25 -2.78
C SER A 79 -6.59 1.76 -2.96
N LEU A 80 -6.99 2.31 -4.11
CA LEU A 80 -6.87 3.75 -4.34
C LEU A 80 -7.58 4.59 -3.26
N GLY A 81 -8.69 4.08 -2.69
CA GLY A 81 -9.35 4.70 -1.55
C GLY A 81 -8.48 4.71 -0.29
N GLU A 82 -7.92 3.56 0.08
CA GLU A 82 -7.03 3.44 1.24
C GLU A 82 -5.74 4.26 1.06
N TYR A 83 -5.23 4.37 -0.16
CA TYR A 83 -4.08 5.21 -0.47
C TYR A 83 -4.39 6.70 -0.26
N ALA A 84 -5.56 7.16 -0.70
CA ALA A 84 -5.96 8.55 -0.56
C ALA A 84 -6.13 8.97 0.92
N GLU A 85 -6.66 8.06 1.74
CA GLU A 85 -6.85 8.27 3.18
C GLU A 85 -5.56 8.09 4.00
N LEU A 86 -4.52 7.48 3.42
CA LEU A 86 -3.27 7.22 4.12
C LEU A 86 -2.57 8.53 4.50
N VAL A 87 -2.24 8.67 5.79
CA VAL A 87 -1.37 9.72 6.31
C VAL A 87 0.09 9.23 6.31
N PRO A 88 0.99 9.83 5.52
CA PRO A 88 2.40 9.48 5.52
C PRO A 88 3.06 9.71 6.89
N LEU A 89 4.07 8.92 7.23
CA LEU A 89 4.80 9.02 8.51
C LEU A 89 5.51 10.38 8.72
N ASP A 90 5.77 11.08 7.62
CA ASP A 90 6.44 12.38 7.53
C ASP A 90 5.47 13.56 7.31
N SER A 91 4.16 13.32 7.35
CA SER A 91 3.13 14.33 7.12
C SER A 91 1.99 14.20 8.14
N GLU A 92 1.41 15.32 8.55
CA GLU A 92 0.17 15.34 9.35
C GLU A 92 -1.08 15.21 8.47
N ASN A 93 -0.94 15.39 7.16
CA ASN A 93 -2.02 15.37 6.19
C ASN A 93 -2.03 14.04 5.43
N SER A 94 -3.24 13.55 5.12
CA SER A 94 -3.46 12.44 4.20
C SER A 94 -2.95 12.74 2.79
N ASN A 95 -2.70 11.71 1.99
CA ASN A 95 -2.30 11.86 0.59
C ASN A 95 -3.30 12.70 -0.22
N LEU A 96 -4.61 12.55 0.05
CA LEU A 96 -5.64 13.36 -0.60
C LEU A 96 -5.53 14.83 -0.21
N GLU A 97 -5.34 15.14 1.08
CA GLU A 97 -5.16 16.51 1.55
C GLU A 97 -3.89 17.15 0.99
N ILE A 98 -2.80 16.39 0.87
CA ILE A 98 -1.57 16.84 0.21
C ILE A 98 -1.85 17.15 -1.26
N ALA A 99 -2.58 16.27 -1.97
CA ALA A 99 -2.90 16.46 -3.39
C ALA A 99 -3.83 17.67 -3.64
N LEU A 100 -4.65 18.04 -2.64
CA LEU A 100 -5.53 19.20 -2.70
C LEU A 100 -4.87 20.50 -2.23
N LYS A 101 -3.62 20.46 -1.72
CA LYS A 101 -2.90 21.68 -1.34
C LYS A 101 -2.73 22.62 -2.53
N GLY A 102 -3.04 23.89 -2.31
CA GLY A 102 -2.92 24.95 -3.31
C GLY A 102 -4.20 25.22 -4.11
N LEU A 103 -5.28 24.47 -3.86
CA LEU A 103 -6.60 24.80 -4.36
C LEU A 103 -7.25 25.92 -3.53
N GLU A 104 -7.96 26.83 -4.20
CA GLU A 104 -8.78 27.83 -3.52
C GLU A 104 -9.97 27.14 -2.81
N GLU A 105 -10.40 27.64 -1.65
CA GLU A 105 -11.49 27.03 -0.86
C GLU A 105 -12.76 26.75 -1.69
N LYS A 106 -13.15 27.70 -2.54
CA LYS A 106 -14.32 27.57 -3.43
C LYS A 106 -14.22 26.44 -4.46
N THR A 107 -13.02 25.94 -4.70
CA THR A 107 -12.74 24.85 -5.65
C THR A 107 -12.58 23.49 -4.96
N LEU A 108 -12.42 23.48 -3.63
CA LEU A 108 -12.22 22.25 -2.86
C LEU A 108 -13.45 21.33 -2.94
N ASP A 109 -14.64 21.88 -2.72
CA ASP A 109 -15.91 21.14 -2.70
C ASP A 109 -16.23 20.43 -4.03
N PRO A 110 -16.11 21.08 -5.21
CA PRO A 110 -16.23 20.40 -6.49
C PRO A 110 -15.25 19.25 -6.70
N TYR A 111 -14.00 19.40 -6.27
CA TYR A 111 -12.98 18.34 -6.40
C TYR A 111 -13.27 17.16 -5.48
N LEU A 112 -13.60 17.41 -4.22
CA LEU A 112 -14.00 16.36 -3.26
C LEU A 112 -15.27 15.64 -3.71
N SER A 113 -16.24 16.36 -4.27
CA SER A 113 -17.45 15.78 -4.84
C SER A 113 -17.13 14.89 -6.04
N GLY A 114 -16.25 15.34 -6.93
CA GLY A 114 -15.78 14.54 -8.07
C GLY A 114 -15.06 13.28 -7.63
N TRP A 115 -14.19 13.38 -6.63
CA TRP A 115 -13.50 12.25 -6.02
C TRP A 115 -14.50 11.22 -5.44
N ARG A 116 -15.45 11.66 -4.62
CA ARG A 116 -16.42 10.78 -3.94
C ARG A 116 -17.45 10.15 -4.89
N LEU A 117 -17.91 10.88 -5.90
CA LEU A 117 -19.03 10.45 -6.74
C LEU A 117 -18.60 9.76 -8.04
N ARG A 118 -17.35 9.96 -8.48
CA ARG A 118 -16.85 9.38 -9.74
C ARG A 118 -15.65 8.48 -9.52
N VAL A 119 -14.61 8.99 -8.83
CA VAL A 119 -13.33 8.27 -8.73
C VAL A 119 -13.39 7.11 -7.76
N LEU A 120 -13.88 7.32 -6.53
CA LEU A 120 -13.96 6.25 -5.52
C LEU A 120 -14.88 5.08 -5.94
N PRO A 121 -16.08 5.30 -6.48
CA PRO A 121 -16.94 4.20 -6.89
C PRO A 121 -16.36 3.37 -8.03
N GLU A 122 -15.66 4.01 -8.97
CA GLU A 122 -15.11 3.32 -10.15
C GLU A 122 -13.73 2.71 -9.92
N LEU A 123 -12.86 3.39 -9.17
CA LEU A 123 -11.44 3.03 -9.04
C LEU A 123 -11.01 2.77 -7.59
N GLY A 124 -11.84 3.11 -6.60
CA GLY A 124 -11.47 3.10 -5.19
C GLY A 124 -11.11 1.74 -4.62
N THR A 125 -11.63 0.65 -5.19
CA THR A 125 -11.34 -0.73 -4.79
C THR A 125 -10.18 -1.38 -5.56
N TYR A 126 -9.68 -0.72 -6.62
CA TYR A 126 -8.55 -1.23 -7.38
C TYR A 126 -7.26 -1.01 -6.59
N PRO A 127 -6.36 -2.01 -6.55
CA PRO A 127 -5.04 -1.82 -5.96
C PRO A 127 -4.29 -0.71 -6.69
N SER A 128 -3.74 0.23 -5.93
CA SER A 128 -2.90 1.34 -6.41
C SER A 128 -1.44 0.95 -6.59
#